data_AF-A0A817G9X4-F1
#
_entry.id   AF-A0A817G9X4-F1
#
_cell.length_a   1.000
_cell.length_b   1.000
_cell.length_c   1.000
_cell.angle_alpha   90.00
_cell.angle_beta   90.00
_cell.angle_gamma   90.00
#
_symmetry.space_group_name_H-M   'P 1'
#
loop_
_entity.id
_entity.type
_entity.pdbx_description
1 polymer ?
#
loop_
_entity_poly.entity_id
_entity_poly.type
_entity_poly.pdbx_seq_one_letter_code
_entity_poly.pdbx_strand_id
1 'polypeptide(L)'
;MIISTIHEPQMKYTERNNTTIQKPVSVIDYNFNIHTIDKADMQISLVECLRKTLKWYRKLFFHMLDLPVFNSYLLYKVNTGKKRKFVDYRLQLIHEVLQTYTVPKPTIGRPALTDQPTRLTGRHFPSLVPETTNRQTRPRKCVVCAHTTRRPRKRTDSRYMCKDCDVGLCVVGCFEKFHTLLHF
;
A
#
# COMPACT_ATOMS: atom_id res chain seq x y z
N MET A 1 32.37 3.97 30.81
CA MET A 1 33.73 4.28 30.34
C MET A 1 33.69 4.35 28.82
N ILE A 2 34.07 5.47 28.20
CA ILE A 2 34.17 5.59 26.73
C ILE A 2 35.65 5.45 26.36
N ILE A 3 35.93 4.63 25.34
CA ILE A 3 37.26 4.47 24.77
C ILE A 3 37.22 5.11 23.38
N SER A 4 38.19 5.95 23.08
CA SER A 4 38.28 6.65 21.81
C SER A 4 39.72 6.67 21.32
N THR A 5 39.91 6.39 20.04
CA THR A 5 41.22 6.44 19.36
C THR A 5 41.43 7.73 18.57
N ILE A 6 40.38 8.54 18.36
CA ILE A 6 40.42 9.75 17.53
C ILE A 6 40.38 11.05 18.33
N HIS A 7 39.72 11.05 19.49
CA HIS A 7 39.56 12.23 20.32
C HIS A 7 40.73 12.35 21.31
N GLU A 8 41.32 13.54 21.37
CA GLU A 8 42.17 13.96 22.47
C GLU A 8 41.36 14.11 23.78
N PRO A 9 42.01 14.11 24.97
CA PRO A 9 41.35 14.27 26.27
C PRO A 9 40.89 15.73 26.51
N GLN A 10 40.04 16.23 25.62
CA GLN A 10 39.51 17.59 25.66
C GLN A 10 38.09 17.61 26.23
N MET A 11 37.78 18.69 26.95
CA MET A 11 36.49 18.93 27.59
C MET A 11 35.79 20.11 26.92
N LYS A 12 34.48 19.98 26.68
CA LYS A 12 33.66 21.01 26.05
C LYS A 12 32.43 21.31 26.90
N TYR A 13 32.04 22.58 26.96
CA TYR A 13 30.82 23.00 27.64
C TYR A 13 29.60 22.67 26.77
N THR A 14 28.57 22.12 27.39
CA THR A 14 27.28 21.77 26.78
C THR A 14 26.16 22.25 27.69
N GLU A 15 25.04 22.68 27.12
CA GLU A 15 23.84 22.96 27.92
C GLU A 15 22.98 21.71 28.07
N ARG A 16 22.49 21.48 29.29
CA ARG A 16 21.46 20.48 29.59
C ARG A 16 20.52 21.07 30.63
N ASN A 17 19.22 21.11 30.35
CA ASN A 17 18.19 21.64 31.26
C ASN A 17 18.53 23.05 31.80
N ASN A 18 18.95 23.97 30.91
CA ASN A 18 19.40 25.34 31.26
C ASN A 18 20.59 25.40 32.24
N THR A 19 21.36 24.31 32.35
CA THR A 19 22.61 24.29 33.11
C THR A 19 23.79 23.99 32.20
N THR A 20 24.87 24.76 32.35
CA THR A 20 26.12 24.56 31.63
C THR A 20 26.92 23.47 32.30
N ILE A 21 27.16 22.37 31.58
CA ILE A 21 27.87 21.19 32.07
C ILE A 21 29.06 20.92 31.15
N GLN A 22 30.22 20.66 31.75
CA GLN A 22 31.40 20.26 30.99
C GLN A 22 31.39 18.75 30.74
N LYS A 23 31.63 18.33 29.49
CA LYS A 23 31.70 16.92 29.09
C LYS A 23 32.89 16.67 28.16
N PRO A 24 33.49 15.47 28.17
CA PRO A 24 34.51 15.12 27.18
C PRO A 24 33.94 15.23 25.76
N VAL A 25 34.75 15.71 24.82
CA VAL A 25 34.34 15.82 23.40
C VAL A 25 33.91 14.46 22.86
N SER A 26 34.64 13.40 23.21
CA SER A 26 34.32 12.02 22.83
C SER A 26 32.91 11.57 23.27
N VAL A 27 32.45 12.02 24.44
CA VAL A 27 31.10 11.71 24.96
C VAL A 27 30.04 12.47 24.15
N ILE A 28 30.32 13.71 23.75
CA ILE A 28 29.39 14.52 22.97
C ILE A 28 29.19 13.90 21.59
N ASP A 29 30.28 13.57 20.90
CA ASP A 29 30.23 13.01 19.54
C ASP A 29 29.65 11.61 19.53
N TYR A 30 29.99 10.77 20.52
CA TYR A 30 29.35 9.47 20.69
C TYR A 30 27.84 9.61 20.84
N ASN A 31 27.39 10.49 21.75
CA ASN A 31 25.97 10.71 21.95
C ASN A 31 25.34 11.27 20.67
N PHE A 32 25.95 12.23 19.97
CA PHE A 32 25.37 12.75 18.74
C PHE A 32 25.11 11.64 17.69
N ASN A 33 26.09 10.74 17.51
CA ASN A 33 26.03 9.71 16.49
C ASN A 33 25.15 8.51 16.86
N ILE A 34 25.15 8.06 18.12
CA ILE A 34 24.41 6.85 18.53
C ILE A 34 22.90 6.99 18.31
N HIS A 35 22.35 8.19 18.55
CA HIS A 35 20.92 8.44 18.34
C HIS A 35 20.49 8.36 16.87
N THR A 36 21.43 8.34 15.91
CA THR A 36 21.09 8.29 14.49
C THR A 36 20.54 6.91 14.10
N ILE A 37 21.09 5.84 14.66
CA ILE A 37 20.62 4.47 14.45
C ILE A 37 19.23 4.31 15.06
N ASP A 38 19.05 4.73 16.31
CA ASP A 38 17.76 4.68 17.01
C ASP A 38 16.66 5.46 16.26
N LYS A 39 17.01 6.60 15.65
CA LYS A 39 16.06 7.38 14.83
C LYS A 39 15.64 6.63 13.57
N ALA A 40 16.55 5.91 12.92
CA ALA A 40 16.22 5.09 11.76
C ALA A 40 15.30 3.92 12.16
N ASP A 41 15.64 3.22 13.25
CA ASP A 41 14.81 2.12 13.79
C ASP A 41 13.43 2.61 14.24
N MET A 42 13.36 3.80 14.86
CA MET A 42 12.10 4.45 15.20
C MET A 42 11.27 4.76 13.95
N GLN A 43 11.88 5.31 12.88
CA GLN A 43 11.15 5.61 11.65
C GLN A 43 10.62 4.34 10.96
N ILE A 44 11.40 3.25 10.97
CA ILE A 44 11.02 1.96 10.37
C ILE A 44 9.91 1.30 11.19
N SER A 45 10.04 1.27 12.52
CA SER A 45 9.04 0.64 13.41
C SER A 45 7.65 1.29 13.30
N LEU A 46 7.56 2.60 13.01
CA LEU A 46 6.28 3.29 12.79
C LEU A 46 5.47 2.78 11.60
N VAL A 47 6.13 2.15 10.62
CA VAL A 47 5.49 1.64 9.40
C VAL A 47 5.66 0.14 9.23
N GLU A 48 6.16 -0.55 10.26
CA GLU A 48 6.51 -1.96 10.19
C GLU A 48 5.29 -2.82 9.81
N CYS A 49 5.45 -3.67 8.80
CA CYS A 49 4.37 -4.55 8.32
C CYS A 49 4.42 -5.95 8.96
N LEU A 50 5.24 -6.13 10.00
CA LEU A 50 5.36 -7.40 10.69
C LEU A 50 4.02 -7.83 11.29
N ARG A 51 3.58 -9.02 10.92
CA ARG A 51 2.46 -9.71 11.57
C ARG A 51 3.00 -10.75 12.53
N LYS A 52 2.24 -11.05 13.59
CA LYS A 52 2.55 -12.15 14.52
C LYS A 52 2.79 -13.42 13.70
N THR A 53 3.97 -14.02 13.87
CA THR A 53 4.39 -15.22 13.15
C THR A 53 5.27 -16.09 14.03
N LEU A 54 5.09 -17.41 13.95
CA LEU A 54 5.93 -18.39 14.66
C LEU A 54 7.28 -18.61 13.96
N LYS A 55 7.43 -18.15 12.71
CA LYS A 55 8.61 -18.40 11.89
C LYS A 55 9.54 -17.19 11.90
N TRP A 56 10.63 -17.26 12.67
CA TRP A 56 11.54 -16.14 12.91
C TRP A 56 12.13 -15.53 11.62
N TYR A 57 12.43 -16.34 10.61
CA TYR A 57 13.05 -15.88 9.35
C TYR A 57 12.16 -14.89 8.58
N ARG A 58 10.83 -14.93 8.77
CA ARG A 58 9.92 -13.97 8.15
C ARG A 58 10.14 -12.57 8.71
N LYS A 59 10.47 -12.45 10.00
CA LYS A 59 10.81 -11.18 10.62
C LYS A 59 12.05 -10.57 9.98
N LEU A 60 13.09 -11.39 9.80
CA LEU A 60 14.33 -10.97 9.13
C LEU A 60 14.06 -10.52 7.69
N PHE A 61 13.27 -11.29 6.94
CA PHE A 61 12.94 -10.97 5.54
C PHE A 61 12.22 -9.62 5.40
N PHE A 62 11.20 -9.35 6.22
CA PHE A 62 10.50 -8.07 6.15
C PHE A 62 11.38 -6.90 6.57
N HIS A 63 12.22 -7.09 7.60
CA HIS A 63 13.19 -6.07 7.98
C HIS A 63 14.19 -5.77 6.85
N MET A 64 14.68 -6.81 6.15
CA MET A 64 15.51 -6.66 4.96
C MET A 64 14.82 -5.94 3.80
N LEU A 65 13.49 -5.91 3.75
CA LEU A 65 12.73 -5.12 2.77
C LEU A 65 12.51 -3.68 3.24
N ASP A 66 12.28 -3.44 4.52
CA ASP A 66 12.05 -2.09 5.03
C ASP A 66 13.34 -1.23 4.99
N LEU A 67 14.52 -1.81 5.20
CA LEU A 67 15.82 -1.13 5.10
C LEU A 67 16.09 -0.46 3.73
N PRO A 68 16.01 -1.16 2.57
CA PRO A 68 16.24 -0.54 1.27
C PRO A 68 15.16 0.51 0.92
N VAL A 69 13.91 0.34 1.39
CA VAL A 69 12.85 1.34 1.23
C VAL A 69 13.16 2.62 2.02
N PHE A 70 13.71 2.48 3.23
CA PHE A 70 14.15 3.63 4.02
C PHE A 70 15.37 4.30 3.37
N ASN A 71 16.34 3.53 2.87
CA ASN A 71 17.50 4.05 2.16
C ASN A 71 17.11 4.79 0.87
N SER A 72 16.17 4.27 0.08
CA SER A 72 15.68 4.95 -1.11
C SER A 72 14.97 6.27 -0.79
N TYR A 73 14.26 6.33 0.34
CA TYR A 73 13.69 7.57 0.86
C TYR A 73 14.76 8.60 1.27
N LEU A 74 15.86 8.18 1.92
CA LEU A 74 16.96 9.07 2.23
C LEU A 74 17.61 9.63 0.97
N LEU A 75 17.86 8.78 -0.04
CA LEU A 75 18.36 9.20 -1.35
C LEU A 75 17.41 10.19 -2.04
N TYR A 76 16.10 9.92 -2.00
CA TYR A 76 15.08 10.83 -2.54
C TYR A 76 15.14 12.22 -1.89
N LYS A 77 15.31 12.27 -0.56
CA LYS A 77 15.46 13.54 0.18
C LYS A 77 16.71 14.30 -0.22
N VAL A 78 17.84 13.62 -0.34
CA VAL A 78 19.12 14.24 -0.75
C VAL A 78 19.02 14.77 -2.18
N ASN A 79 18.50 13.98 -3.11
CA ASN A 79 18.46 14.35 -4.53
C ASN A 79 17.43 15.44 -4.85
N THR A 80 16.29 15.45 -4.16
CA THR A 80 15.18 16.37 -4.49
C THR A 80 15.11 17.59 -3.57
N GLY A 81 15.74 17.53 -2.39
CA GLY A 81 15.62 18.56 -1.35
C GLY A 81 14.21 18.70 -0.75
N LYS A 82 13.24 17.90 -1.19
CA LYS A 82 11.83 17.98 -0.74
C LYS A 82 11.65 17.36 0.63
N LYS A 83 10.99 18.10 1.52
CA LYS A 83 10.57 17.61 2.84
C LYS A 83 9.28 16.83 2.71
N ARG A 84 9.38 15.51 2.56
CA ARG A 84 8.25 14.58 2.58
C ARG A 84 8.35 13.65 3.79
N LYS A 85 7.22 13.27 4.38
CA LYS A 85 7.19 12.26 5.46
C LYS A 85 7.47 10.87 4.87
N PHE A 86 8.09 10.00 5.65
CA PHE A 86 8.42 8.64 5.21
C PHE A 86 7.16 7.83 4.84
N VAL A 87 6.07 7.97 5.60
CA VAL A 87 4.79 7.31 5.34
C VAL A 87 4.24 7.68 3.95
N ASP A 88 4.25 8.96 3.61
CA ASP A 88 3.72 9.44 2.32
C ASP A 88 4.57 8.95 1.14
N TYR A 89 5.89 8.84 1.34
CA TYR A 89 6.80 8.27 0.34
C TYR A 89 6.51 6.78 0.12
N ARG A 90 6.35 6.03 1.22
CA ARG A 90 6.06 4.59 1.17
C ARG A 90 4.71 4.30 0.53
N LEU A 91 3.67 5.08 0.81
CA LEU A 91 2.36 4.95 0.18
C LEU A 91 2.45 5.13 -1.34
N GLN A 92 3.20 6.13 -1.81
CA GLN A 92 3.40 6.32 -3.24
C GLN A 92 4.13 5.13 -3.87
N LEU A 93 5.21 4.65 -3.23
CA LEU A 93 5.94 3.48 -3.69
C LEU A 93 5.01 2.25 -3.83
N ILE A 94 4.12 2.04 -2.84
CA ILE A 94 3.14 0.95 -2.91
C ILE A 94 2.21 1.12 -4.11
N HIS A 95 1.68 2.33 -4.34
CA HIS A 95 0.81 2.60 -5.49
C HIS A 95 1.52 2.32 -6.83
N GLU A 96 2.77 2.76 -6.98
CA GLU A 96 3.57 2.55 -8.19
C GLU A 96 3.86 1.06 -8.43
N VAL A 97 4.22 0.31 -7.37
CA VAL A 97 4.46 -1.14 -7.45
C VAL A 97 3.17 -1.87 -7.84
N LEU A 98 2.03 -1.51 -7.24
CA LEU A 98 0.75 -2.11 -7.60
C LEU A 98 0.40 -1.82 -9.05
N GLN A 99 0.53 -0.57 -9.52
CA GLN A 99 0.23 -0.24 -10.91
C GLN A 99 1.14 -0.98 -11.91
N THR A 100 2.42 -1.14 -11.59
CA THR A 100 3.41 -1.76 -12.48
C THR A 100 3.27 -3.28 -12.56
N TYR A 101 2.99 -3.93 -11.43
CA TYR A 101 3.06 -5.40 -11.32
C TYR A 101 1.70 -6.08 -11.08
N THR A 102 0.58 -5.35 -11.12
CA THR A 102 -0.74 -5.99 -11.11
C THR A 102 -0.98 -6.70 -12.44
N VAL A 103 -0.56 -7.96 -12.49
CA VAL A 103 -1.00 -8.89 -13.55
C VAL A 103 -2.44 -9.29 -13.23
N PRO A 104 -3.39 -9.19 -14.18
CA PRO A 104 -4.72 -9.74 -13.98
C PRO A 104 -4.60 -11.24 -13.72
N LYS A 105 -4.79 -11.66 -12.46
CA LYS A 105 -4.85 -13.07 -12.12
C LYS A 105 -6.12 -13.65 -12.76
N PRO A 106 -6.02 -14.70 -13.59
CA PRO A 106 -7.21 -15.47 -13.94
C PRO A 106 -7.75 -16.08 -12.65
N THR A 107 -8.95 -15.69 -12.23
CA THR A 107 -9.64 -16.28 -11.09
C THR A 107 -9.96 -17.74 -11.42
N ILE A 108 -9.15 -18.68 -10.94
CA ILE A 108 -9.50 -20.10 -10.89
C ILE A 108 -10.42 -20.28 -9.68
N GLY A 109 -11.72 -20.34 -9.93
CA GLY A 109 -12.76 -20.50 -8.91
C GLY A 109 -13.96 -19.57 -9.10
N ARG A 110 -15.01 -19.76 -8.30
CA ARG A 110 -16.20 -18.89 -8.29
C ARG A 110 -15.75 -17.46 -7.96
N PRO A 111 -15.92 -16.47 -8.86
CA PRO A 111 -15.49 -15.11 -8.57
C PRO A 111 -16.24 -14.63 -7.33
N ALA A 112 -15.49 -14.36 -6.26
CA ALA A 112 -16.00 -13.56 -5.18
C ALA A 112 -16.38 -12.21 -5.78
N LEU A 113 -17.47 -11.62 -5.29
CA LEU A 113 -17.84 -10.25 -5.62
C LEU A 113 -16.82 -9.31 -4.94
N THR A 114 -15.59 -9.30 -5.44
CA THR A 114 -14.53 -8.47 -4.90
C THR A 114 -14.70 -7.05 -5.41
N ASP A 115 -14.51 -6.10 -4.50
CA ASP A 115 -14.48 -4.69 -4.83
C ASP A 115 -13.19 -4.42 -5.61
N GLN A 116 -13.26 -4.50 -6.95
CA GLN A 116 -12.13 -4.10 -7.77
C GLN A 116 -11.87 -2.60 -7.53
N PRO A 117 -10.60 -2.18 -7.33
CA PRO A 117 -10.28 -0.80 -6.97
C PRO A 117 -10.74 0.22 -8.03
N THR A 118 -10.93 -0.22 -9.28
CA THR A 118 -11.40 0.60 -10.39
C THR A 118 -12.91 0.57 -10.59
N ARG A 119 -13.69 -0.21 -9.81
CA ARG A 119 -15.15 -0.33 -10.00
C ARG A 119 -15.85 1.02 -9.93
N LEU A 120 -15.45 1.86 -8.98
CA LEU A 120 -16.08 3.16 -8.68
C LEU A 120 -15.41 4.36 -9.35
N THR A 121 -14.15 4.22 -9.76
CA THR A 121 -13.32 5.33 -10.26
C THR A 121 -12.96 5.20 -11.74
N GLY A 122 -13.11 4.01 -12.31
CA GLY A 122 -12.81 3.73 -13.72
C GLY A 122 -13.91 4.20 -14.67
N ARG A 123 -13.55 4.35 -15.95
CA ARG A 123 -14.50 4.54 -17.05
C ARG A 123 -14.97 3.17 -17.54
N HIS A 124 -16.21 2.83 -17.26
CA HIS A 124 -16.80 1.54 -17.63
C HIS A 124 -17.82 1.75 -18.75
N PHE A 125 -17.78 0.89 -19.77
CA PHE A 125 -18.71 0.96 -20.90
C PHE A 125 -19.46 -0.36 -21.09
N PRO A 126 -20.78 -0.33 -21.33
CA PRO A 126 -21.54 -1.53 -21.64
C PRO A 126 -20.99 -2.21 -22.90
N SER A 127 -20.71 -3.50 -22.80
CA SER A 127 -20.31 -4.35 -23.92
C SER A 127 -21.25 -5.54 -24.03
N LEU A 128 -21.43 -6.08 -25.24
CA LEU A 128 -22.15 -7.34 -25.41
C LEU A 128 -21.32 -8.50 -24.83
N VAL A 129 -22.01 -9.50 -24.27
CA VAL A 129 -21.37 -10.74 -23.82
C VAL A 129 -20.77 -11.46 -25.04
N PRO A 130 -19.49 -11.89 -25.00
CA PRO A 130 -18.84 -12.56 -26.12
C PRO A 130 -19.49 -13.91 -26.41
N GLU A 131 -19.42 -14.33 -27.67
CA GLU A 131 -19.88 -15.65 -28.08
C GLU A 131 -18.98 -16.74 -27.49
N THR A 132 -19.61 -17.85 -27.09
CA THR A 132 -18.89 -19.06 -26.70
C THR A 132 -18.45 -19.85 -27.94
N THR A 133 -17.51 -20.78 -27.78
CA THR A 133 -16.95 -21.63 -28.86
C THR A 133 -18.00 -22.34 -29.73
N ASN A 134 -19.23 -22.50 -29.25
CA ASN A 134 -20.37 -23.05 -30.00
C ASN A 134 -21.27 -21.99 -30.68
N ARG A 135 -20.77 -20.78 -30.95
CA ARG A 135 -21.50 -19.65 -31.58
C ARG A 135 -22.84 -19.29 -30.89
N GLN A 136 -22.93 -19.53 -29.58
CA GLN A 136 -24.08 -19.14 -28.78
C GLN A 136 -23.68 -18.04 -27.81
N THR A 137 -24.39 -16.91 -27.87
CA THR A 137 -24.30 -15.85 -26.87
C THR A 137 -25.13 -16.25 -25.65
N ARG A 138 -24.46 -16.66 -24.56
CA ARG A 138 -25.17 -16.99 -23.32
C ARG A 138 -25.30 -15.72 -22.47
N PRO A 139 -26.52 -15.22 -22.21
CA PRO A 139 -26.70 -14.03 -21.38
C PRO A 139 -26.18 -14.31 -19.96
N ARG A 140 -25.57 -13.29 -19.34
CA ARG A 140 -25.02 -13.38 -18.00
C ARG A 140 -26.02 -12.88 -16.98
N LYS A 141 -26.06 -13.50 -15.79
CA LYS A 141 -26.90 -13.04 -14.68
C LYS A 141 -26.49 -11.63 -14.25
N CYS A 142 -27.47 -10.75 -14.08
CA CYS A 142 -27.23 -9.41 -13.57
C CYS A 142 -26.87 -9.46 -12.08
N VAL A 143 -25.65 -9.02 -11.76
CA VAL A 143 -25.12 -9.01 -10.38
C VAL A 143 -25.97 -8.12 -9.47
N VAL A 144 -26.30 -6.90 -9.92
CA VAL A 144 -27.11 -5.95 -9.13
C VAL A 144 -28.50 -6.51 -8.86
N CYS A 145 -29.21 -7.06 -9.85
CA CYS A 145 -30.55 -7.63 -9.60
C CYS A 145 -30.53 -8.84 -8.66
N ALA A 146 -29.46 -9.63 -8.66
CA ALA A 146 -29.30 -10.79 -7.81
C ALA A 146 -28.93 -10.44 -6.36
N HIS A 147 -28.15 -9.36 -6.15
CA HIS A 147 -27.56 -9.04 -4.85
C HIS A 147 -28.06 -7.74 -4.22
N THR A 148 -28.90 -6.97 -4.91
CA THR A 148 -29.43 -5.70 -4.39
C THR A 148 -30.14 -5.85 -3.04
N THR A 149 -29.95 -4.86 -2.17
CA THR A 149 -30.72 -4.70 -0.92
C THR A 149 -31.79 -3.63 -1.02
N ARG A 150 -31.80 -2.85 -2.11
CA ARG A 150 -32.68 -1.67 -2.30
C ARG A 150 -34.02 -1.99 -2.95
N ARG A 151 -34.18 -3.18 -3.51
CA ARG A 151 -35.41 -3.65 -4.16
C ARG A 151 -35.52 -5.18 -4.08
N PRO A 152 -36.70 -5.78 -4.36
CA PRO A 152 -36.83 -7.24 -4.39
C PRO A 152 -35.84 -7.88 -5.34
N ARG A 153 -35.13 -8.90 -4.85
CA ARG A 153 -34.15 -9.65 -5.65
C ARG A 153 -34.84 -10.37 -6.77
N LYS A 154 -34.28 -10.28 -7.97
CA LYS A 154 -34.79 -10.97 -9.16
C LYS A 154 -33.64 -11.52 -9.98
N ARG A 155 -33.77 -12.78 -10.40
CA ARG A 155 -32.89 -13.33 -11.43
C ARG A 155 -33.24 -12.67 -12.77
N THR A 156 -32.31 -11.86 -13.27
CA THR A 156 -32.42 -11.21 -14.58
C THR A 156 -31.17 -11.57 -15.38
N ASP A 157 -31.36 -12.07 -16.59
CA ASP A 157 -30.26 -12.38 -17.49
C ASP A 157 -30.06 -11.19 -18.45
N SER A 158 -28.81 -10.74 -18.61
CA SER A 158 -28.43 -9.60 -19.43
C SER A 158 -27.54 -10.04 -20.59
N ARG A 159 -27.80 -9.44 -21.76
CA ARG A 159 -26.94 -9.56 -22.94
C ARG A 159 -25.69 -8.67 -22.86
N TYR A 160 -25.62 -7.83 -21.83
CA TYR A 160 -24.57 -6.85 -21.63
C TYR A 160 -23.74 -7.15 -20.38
N MET A 161 -22.47 -6.80 -20.47
CA MET A 161 -21.47 -6.93 -19.43
C MET A 161 -20.54 -5.72 -19.37
N CYS A 162 -19.90 -5.52 -18.23
CA CYS A 162 -18.69 -4.70 -18.16
C CYS A 162 -17.49 -5.62 -18.42
N LYS A 163 -16.66 -5.30 -19.42
CA LYS A 163 -15.45 -6.09 -19.74
C LYS A 163 -14.37 -5.92 -18.67
N ASP A 164 -14.21 -4.71 -18.15
CA ASP A 164 -13.18 -4.38 -17.15
C ASP A 164 -13.45 -5.09 -15.81
N CYS A 165 -14.73 -5.18 -15.43
CA CYS A 165 -15.16 -5.88 -14.21
C CYS A 165 -15.60 -7.34 -14.41
N ASP A 166 -15.65 -7.82 -15.65
CA ASP A 166 -16.13 -9.17 -16.05
C ASP A 166 -17.50 -9.60 -15.44
N VAL A 167 -18.44 -8.66 -15.29
CA VAL A 167 -19.76 -8.90 -14.68
C VAL A 167 -20.91 -8.64 -15.65
N GLY A 168 -21.98 -9.46 -15.56
CA GLY A 168 -23.23 -9.22 -16.26
C GLY A 168 -24.07 -8.13 -15.58
N LEU A 169 -24.54 -7.15 -16.35
CA LEU A 169 -25.31 -6.00 -15.83
C LEU A 169 -26.42 -5.62 -16.80
N CYS A 170 -27.61 -5.29 -16.30
CA CYS A 170 -28.62 -4.65 -17.14
C CYS A 170 -28.11 -3.28 -17.58
N VAL A 171 -28.25 -2.95 -18.87
CA VAL A 171 -27.80 -1.66 -19.43
C VAL A 171 -28.45 -0.49 -18.71
N VAL A 172 -29.76 -0.57 -18.49
CA VAL A 172 -30.52 0.48 -17.83
C VAL A 172 -30.46 0.28 -16.32
N GLY A 173 -29.95 1.29 -15.62
CA GLY A 173 -29.96 1.42 -14.16
C GLY A 173 -28.98 0.53 -13.39
N CYS A 174 -28.83 -0.75 -13.72
CA CYS A 174 -27.90 -1.64 -13.01
C CYS A 174 -26.43 -1.34 -13.33
N PHE A 175 -26.14 -0.98 -14.58
CA PHE A 175 -24.78 -0.63 -15.00
C PHE A 175 -24.25 0.57 -14.21
N GLU A 176 -25.01 1.66 -14.19
CA GLU A 176 -24.70 2.86 -13.42
C GLU A 176 -24.54 2.56 -11.93
N LYS A 177 -25.52 1.90 -11.30
CA LYS A 177 -25.50 1.61 -9.86
C LYS A 177 -24.29 0.78 -9.43
N PHE A 178 -23.87 -0.20 -10.25
CA PHE A 178 -22.71 -1.03 -9.95
C PHE A 178 -21.41 -0.22 -9.94
N HIS A 179 -21.32 0.82 -10.79
CA HIS A 179 -20.13 1.64 -10.95
C HIS A 179 -20.15 2.96 -10.15
N THR A 180 -21.26 3.32 -9.51
CA THR A 180 -21.36 4.55 -8.70
C THR A 180 -21.61 4.30 -7.21
N LEU A 181 -22.14 3.14 -6.83
CA LEU A 181 -22.49 2.85 -5.43
C LEU A 181 -21.58 1.79 -4.82
N LEU A 182 -21.08 2.06 -3.61
CA LEU A 182 -20.39 1.06 -2.79
C LEU A 182 -21.34 -0.10 -2.41
N HIS A 183 -22.62 0.21 -2.21
CA HIS A 183 -23.68 -0.73 -1.87
C HIS A 183 -24.90 -0.50 -2.77
N PHE A 184 -25.28 -1.51 -3.54
CA PHE A 184 -26.34 -1.48 -4.56
C PHE A 184 -27.49 -2.46 -4.26
#